data_AF-A0A970QKW6-F1
#
_entry.id   AF-A0A970QKW6-F1
#
_cell.length_a   1.000
_cell.length_b   1.000
_cell.length_c   1.000
_cell.angle_alpha   90.00
_cell.angle_beta   90.00
_cell.angle_gamma   90.00
#
_symmetry.space_group_name_H-M   'P 1'
#
loop_
_entity.id
_entity.type
_entity.pdbx_description
1 polymer ?
#
loop_
_entity_poly.entity_id
_entity_poly.type
_entity_poly.pdbx_seq_one_letter_code
_entity_poly.pdbx_strand_id
1 'polypeptide(L)'
;HAPDAPSPLVWLYPFDEYDALGKRETRLEKMYFEDWFMRSAVNLGLPLSAVVSTDNFRQSLSTNPTLFDGSILMTPVPLADSDAESAICAFIESGGKVILYGSLAEASPNLLQLLGLTRQGSLSGTFQLVMELPGDLLEKPYPDRFFHDPLLSDGGLSACLVKEGDASVTALAWGIQDQARRVVCSERRLPAWQGGQVVWLRGTCSNTVKLGQSLPKPHDPEQLFQMESLARLALARFGYFLRVRKVNPRQRAPAVMVHRSENAFYLSGFCKDTTVELQLRFPLGAPLLIGRETWLRDGCSTYQLPRAWNHECRVFVDQADGSEPLSCIEDTPRDNRYYRHIRIRGLQNAVVTIFPYPGYEDRVKISCGVERYDTDREGAPVDKALVRTPYGLAWICRNISGSLSFYTELPDNILW
;
A
#
# COMPACT_ATOMS: atom_id res chain seq x y z
N HIS A 1 8.81 -11.09 -15.50
CA HIS A 1 7.74 -11.59 -14.62
C HIS A 1 6.49 -10.74 -14.82
N ALA A 2 5.55 -11.23 -15.62
CA ALA A 2 4.25 -10.58 -15.82
C ALA A 2 3.36 -10.86 -14.60
N PRO A 3 2.50 -9.91 -14.18
CA PRO A 3 1.58 -10.16 -13.06
C PRO A 3 0.63 -11.33 -13.35
N ASP A 4 0.42 -12.20 -12.36
CA ASP A 4 -0.48 -13.37 -12.45
C ASP A 4 -1.50 -13.46 -11.30
N ALA A 5 -1.47 -12.51 -10.38
CA ALA A 5 -2.38 -12.39 -9.25
C ALA A 5 -2.65 -10.92 -8.91
N PRO A 6 -3.76 -10.59 -8.22
CA PRO A 6 -4.03 -9.24 -7.76
C PRO A 6 -2.88 -8.65 -6.93
N SER A 7 -2.55 -7.39 -7.22
CA SER A 7 -1.54 -6.65 -6.46
C SER A 7 -2.02 -6.33 -5.05
N PRO A 8 -1.10 -6.03 -4.10
CA PRO A 8 -1.48 -5.61 -2.75
C PRO A 8 -2.38 -4.37 -2.69
N LEU A 9 -2.26 -3.49 -3.69
CA LEU A 9 -3.13 -2.33 -3.90
C LEU A 9 -3.70 -2.41 -5.32
N VAL A 10 -5.03 -2.38 -5.43
CA VAL A 10 -5.76 -2.45 -6.71
C VAL A 10 -6.63 -1.21 -6.83
N TRP A 11 -6.53 -0.48 -7.95
CA TRP A 11 -7.42 0.62 -8.26
C TRP A 11 -8.67 0.08 -8.93
N LEU A 12 -9.78 0.13 -8.20
CA LEU A 12 -11.09 -0.14 -8.75
C LEU A 12 -11.57 1.14 -9.44
N TYR A 13 -11.54 1.12 -10.78
CA TYR A 13 -11.78 2.29 -11.62
C TYR A 13 -13.18 2.25 -12.22
N PRO A 14 -13.99 3.32 -12.06
CA PRO A 14 -15.39 3.34 -12.48
C PRO A 14 -15.53 3.73 -13.97
N PHE A 15 -15.04 2.88 -14.88
CA PHE A 15 -15.04 3.16 -16.32
C PHE A 15 -16.43 3.46 -16.87
N ASP A 16 -17.40 2.61 -16.57
CA ASP A 16 -18.76 2.72 -17.11
C ASP A 16 -19.52 3.91 -16.50
N GLU A 17 -19.29 4.20 -15.22
CA GLU A 17 -19.87 5.35 -14.55
C GLU A 17 -19.30 6.67 -15.10
N TYR A 18 -18.00 6.73 -15.39
CA TYR A 18 -17.37 7.90 -16.04
C TYR A 18 -17.85 8.08 -17.48
N ASP A 19 -17.97 7.01 -18.26
CA ASP A 19 -18.54 7.09 -19.61
C ASP A 19 -19.98 7.63 -19.57
N ALA A 20 -20.80 7.18 -18.61
CA ALA A 20 -22.16 7.68 -18.42
C ALA A 20 -22.20 9.17 -18.01
N LEU A 21 -21.32 9.61 -17.12
CA LEU A 21 -21.20 11.02 -16.72
C LEU A 21 -20.70 11.91 -17.87
N GLY A 22 -19.70 11.43 -18.60
CA GLY A 22 -19.11 12.12 -19.75
C GLY A 22 -20.11 12.33 -20.89
N LYS A 23 -20.92 11.31 -21.21
CA LYS A 23 -22.00 11.42 -22.20
C LYS A 23 -23.07 12.47 -21.85
N ARG A 24 -23.21 12.78 -20.57
CA ARG A 24 -24.15 13.80 -20.06
C ARG A 24 -23.50 15.16 -19.85
N GLU A 25 -22.18 15.27 -20.03
CA GLU A 25 -21.37 16.45 -19.71
C GLU A 25 -21.58 16.95 -18.28
N THR A 26 -21.84 16.03 -17.35
CA THR A 26 -22.06 16.32 -15.93
C THR A 26 -20.87 15.87 -15.10
N ARG A 27 -20.56 16.61 -14.02
CA ARG A 27 -19.53 16.23 -13.02
C ARG A 27 -18.12 16.06 -13.60
N LEU A 28 -17.74 16.92 -14.55
CA LEU A 28 -16.38 16.96 -15.12
C LEU A 28 -15.32 17.19 -14.02
N GLU A 29 -15.66 17.98 -13.00
CA GLU A 29 -14.81 18.27 -11.85
C GLU A 29 -14.50 17.02 -11.01
N LYS A 30 -15.45 16.07 -10.90
CA LYS A 30 -15.25 14.79 -10.21
C LYS A 30 -14.25 13.93 -10.98
N MET A 31 -14.49 13.72 -12.27
CA MET A 31 -13.59 12.92 -13.13
C MET A 31 -12.18 13.51 -13.15
N TYR A 32 -12.07 14.82 -13.31
CA TYR A 32 -10.78 15.52 -13.27
C TYR A 32 -10.08 15.31 -11.92
N PHE A 33 -10.77 15.56 -10.81
CA PHE A 33 -10.19 15.41 -9.48
C PHE A 33 -9.71 13.98 -9.23
N GLU A 34 -10.54 12.98 -9.54
CA GLU A 34 -10.27 11.58 -9.18
C GLU A 34 -9.07 11.02 -9.93
N ASP A 35 -8.93 11.31 -11.22
CA ASP A 35 -7.76 10.92 -12.01
C ASP A 35 -6.51 11.71 -11.60
N TRP A 36 -6.65 13.03 -11.42
CA TRP A 36 -5.51 13.90 -11.15
C TRP A 36 -4.92 13.65 -9.75
N PHE A 37 -5.77 13.40 -8.76
CA PHE A 37 -5.40 13.00 -7.41
C PHE A 37 -4.62 11.69 -7.43
N MET A 38 -5.13 10.66 -8.13
CA MET A 38 -4.47 9.35 -8.20
C MET A 38 -3.11 9.44 -8.91
N ARG A 39 -3.04 10.19 -10.02
CA ARG A 39 -1.77 10.47 -10.70
C ARG A 39 -0.75 11.13 -9.76
N SER A 40 -1.16 12.11 -8.96
CA SER A 40 -0.29 12.75 -7.97
C SER A 40 0.11 11.79 -6.84
N ALA A 41 -0.82 10.99 -6.32
CA ALA A 41 -0.56 10.00 -5.27
C ALA A 41 0.49 8.96 -5.70
N VAL A 42 0.38 8.44 -6.93
CA VAL A 42 1.39 7.54 -7.52
C VAL A 42 2.76 8.22 -7.63
N ASN A 43 2.80 9.48 -8.06
CA ASN A 43 4.04 10.26 -8.10
C ASN A 43 4.64 10.56 -6.71
N LEU A 44 3.84 10.40 -5.64
CA LEU A 44 4.26 10.54 -4.24
C LEU A 44 4.46 9.19 -3.55
N GLY A 45 4.58 8.11 -4.33
CA GLY A 45 5.01 6.79 -3.88
C GLY A 45 3.88 5.82 -3.51
N LEU A 46 2.62 6.12 -3.86
CA LEU A 46 1.53 5.15 -3.71
C LEU A 46 1.84 3.91 -4.59
N PRO A 47 1.90 2.69 -4.02
CA PRO A 47 2.37 1.49 -4.71
C PRO A 47 1.32 0.85 -5.64
N LEU A 48 0.67 1.66 -6.46
CA LEU A 48 -0.45 1.22 -7.30
C LEU A 48 0.03 0.62 -8.62
N SER A 49 -0.20 -0.67 -8.83
CA SER A 49 0.27 -1.40 -10.03
C SER A 49 -0.81 -2.17 -10.78
N ALA A 50 -2.04 -2.20 -10.26
CA ALA A 50 -3.16 -2.94 -10.86
C ALA A 50 -4.41 -2.07 -10.93
N VAL A 51 -5.17 -2.21 -12.01
CA VAL A 51 -6.45 -1.53 -12.25
C VAL A 51 -7.48 -2.56 -12.64
N VAL A 52 -8.68 -2.47 -12.08
CA VAL A 52 -9.83 -3.33 -12.39
C VAL A 52 -11.07 -2.44 -12.54
N SER A 53 -11.93 -2.71 -13.51
CA SER A 53 -13.20 -1.97 -13.63
C SER A 53 -14.20 -2.39 -12.54
N THR A 54 -15.13 -1.51 -12.19
CA THR A 54 -16.26 -1.82 -11.28
C THR A 54 -17.03 -3.06 -11.73
N ASP A 55 -17.25 -3.23 -13.03
CA ASP A 55 -17.89 -4.41 -13.61
C ASP A 55 -17.06 -5.68 -13.48
N ASN A 56 -15.77 -5.64 -13.86
CA ASN A 56 -14.90 -6.81 -13.75
C ASN A 56 -14.71 -7.23 -12.29
N PHE A 57 -14.70 -6.28 -11.36
CA PHE A 57 -14.65 -6.56 -9.92
C PHE A 57 -15.87 -7.38 -9.48
N ARG A 58 -17.09 -6.94 -9.83
CA ARG A 58 -18.33 -7.65 -9.50
C ARG A 58 -18.35 -9.06 -10.09
N GLN A 59 -17.99 -9.19 -11.37
CA GLN A 59 -17.94 -10.48 -12.06
C GLN A 59 -16.85 -11.41 -11.49
N SER A 60 -15.71 -10.86 -11.10
CA SER A 60 -14.62 -11.66 -10.54
C SER A 60 -14.98 -12.19 -9.15
N LEU A 61 -15.63 -11.36 -8.32
CA LEU A 61 -16.09 -11.79 -6.99
C LEU A 61 -17.19 -12.85 -7.05
N SER A 62 -18.09 -12.80 -8.04
CA SER A 62 -19.12 -13.84 -8.19
C SER A 62 -18.52 -15.20 -8.58
N THR A 63 -17.35 -15.20 -9.22
CA THR A 63 -16.63 -16.42 -9.62
C THR A 63 -15.66 -16.90 -8.54
N ASN A 64 -14.92 -15.99 -7.91
CA ASN A 64 -13.96 -16.26 -6.85
C ASN A 64 -14.09 -15.18 -5.75
N PRO A 65 -14.88 -15.44 -4.69
CA PRO A 65 -15.09 -14.49 -3.60
C PRO A 65 -13.81 -14.09 -2.85
N THR A 66 -12.78 -14.95 -2.88
CA THR A 66 -11.51 -14.75 -2.16
C THR A 66 -10.42 -14.10 -3.01
N LEU A 67 -10.72 -13.71 -4.26
CA LEU A 67 -9.71 -13.22 -5.21
C LEU A 67 -8.90 -12.03 -4.67
N PHE A 68 -9.55 -11.15 -3.89
CA PHE A 68 -8.95 -9.91 -3.40
C PHE A 68 -8.58 -9.96 -1.90
N ASP A 69 -8.52 -11.13 -1.26
CA ASP A 69 -8.22 -11.25 0.17
C ASP A 69 -6.87 -10.62 0.55
N GLY A 70 -5.89 -10.71 -0.35
CA GLY A 70 -4.56 -10.11 -0.23
C GLY A 70 -4.46 -8.67 -0.73
N SER A 71 -5.56 -8.03 -1.12
CA SER A 71 -5.58 -6.72 -1.75
C SER A 71 -6.33 -5.69 -0.90
N ILE A 72 -5.87 -4.45 -0.98
CA ILE A 72 -6.63 -3.27 -0.60
C ILE A 72 -7.20 -2.70 -1.90
N LEU A 73 -8.52 -2.56 -1.96
CA LEU A 73 -9.17 -1.89 -3.08
C LEU A 73 -9.16 -0.39 -2.82
N MET A 74 -8.66 0.39 -3.77
CA MET A 74 -8.74 1.84 -3.74
C MET A 74 -9.72 2.28 -4.83
N THR A 75 -10.72 3.08 -4.50
CA THR A 75 -11.77 3.50 -5.43
C THR A 75 -12.25 4.91 -5.09
N PRO A 76 -12.68 5.70 -6.07
CA PRO A 76 -13.42 6.91 -5.76
C PRO A 76 -14.69 6.59 -4.98
N VAL A 77 -15.23 7.58 -4.27
CA VAL A 77 -16.57 7.48 -3.65
C VAL A 77 -17.57 7.15 -4.77
N PRO A 78 -18.26 5.99 -4.69
CA PRO A 78 -19.16 5.55 -5.74
C PRO A 78 -20.39 6.46 -5.83
N LEU A 79 -21.09 6.39 -6.97
CA LEU A 79 -22.38 7.07 -7.12
C LEU A 79 -23.40 6.47 -6.13
N ALA A 80 -24.19 7.33 -5.50
CA ALA A 80 -25.23 6.92 -4.55
C ALA A 80 -26.15 5.85 -5.15
N ASP A 81 -26.44 4.83 -4.36
CA ASP A 81 -27.41 3.78 -4.69
C ASP A 81 -27.04 2.99 -5.97
N SER A 82 -25.78 3.05 -6.38
CA SER A 82 -25.27 2.27 -7.52
C SER A 82 -24.97 0.82 -7.14
N ASP A 83 -24.95 -0.06 -8.13
CA ASP A 83 -24.51 -1.44 -7.95
C ASP A 83 -23.06 -1.51 -7.44
N ALA A 84 -22.21 -0.57 -7.88
CA ALA A 84 -20.83 -0.46 -7.41
C ALA A 84 -20.79 -0.14 -5.92
N GLU A 85 -21.59 0.84 -5.45
CA GLU A 85 -21.71 1.15 -4.01
C GLU A 85 -22.14 -0.09 -3.22
N SER A 86 -23.18 -0.79 -3.68
CA SER A 86 -23.69 -1.99 -3.02
C SER A 86 -22.63 -3.10 -2.93
N ALA A 87 -21.91 -3.35 -4.03
CA ALA A 87 -20.86 -4.37 -4.08
C ALA A 87 -19.65 -4.02 -3.21
N ILE A 88 -19.24 -2.75 -3.18
CA ILE A 88 -18.14 -2.27 -2.33
C ILE A 88 -18.52 -2.39 -0.85
N CYS A 89 -19.74 -1.98 -0.48
CA CYS A 89 -20.23 -2.11 0.90
C CYS A 89 -20.25 -3.58 1.35
N ALA A 90 -20.81 -4.47 0.52
CA ALA A 90 -20.84 -5.90 0.81
C ALA A 90 -19.44 -6.51 0.93
N PHE A 91 -18.50 -6.11 0.08
CA PHE A 91 -17.11 -6.55 0.16
C PHE A 91 -16.44 -6.13 1.48
N ILE A 92 -16.67 -4.89 1.94
CA ILE A 92 -16.16 -4.42 3.25
C ILE A 92 -16.76 -5.28 4.38
N GLU A 93 -18.06 -5.51 4.36
CA GLU A 93 -18.76 -6.27 5.40
C GLU A 93 -18.35 -7.75 5.43
N SER A 94 -17.84 -8.29 4.32
CA SER A 94 -17.37 -9.67 4.21
C SER A 94 -15.88 -9.87 4.53
N GLY A 95 -15.19 -8.86 5.09
CA GLY A 95 -13.76 -8.97 5.43
C GLY A 95 -12.83 -8.14 4.54
N GLY A 96 -13.36 -7.49 3.51
CA GLY A 96 -12.60 -6.73 2.54
C GLY A 96 -11.99 -5.44 3.08
N LYS A 97 -10.89 -5.02 2.46
CA LYS A 97 -10.15 -3.80 2.80
C LYS A 97 -10.29 -2.77 1.69
N VAL A 98 -10.82 -1.61 2.02
CA VAL A 98 -11.13 -0.57 1.03
C VAL A 98 -10.59 0.81 1.46
N ILE A 99 -10.04 1.55 0.50
CA ILE A 99 -9.80 2.98 0.57
C ILE A 99 -10.76 3.68 -0.39
N LEU A 100 -11.71 4.44 0.15
CA LEU A 100 -12.54 5.36 -0.62
C LEU A 100 -11.84 6.71 -0.70
N TYR A 101 -11.81 7.34 -1.87
CA TYR A 101 -11.30 8.71 -1.99
C TYR A 101 -12.29 9.64 -2.71
N GLY A 102 -12.33 10.91 -2.29
CA GLY A 102 -13.13 11.95 -2.93
C GLY A 102 -14.28 12.49 -2.11
N SER A 103 -15.11 13.29 -2.77
CA SER A 103 -16.19 14.05 -2.14
C SER A 103 -17.33 13.15 -1.69
N LEU A 104 -17.87 13.44 -0.50
CA LEU A 104 -19.09 12.81 0.01
C LEU A 104 -20.36 13.59 -0.37
N ALA A 105 -20.26 14.62 -1.21
CA ALA A 105 -21.39 15.49 -1.58
C ALA A 105 -22.57 14.71 -2.16
N GLU A 106 -22.30 13.62 -2.89
CA GLU A 106 -23.31 12.74 -3.47
C GLU A 106 -23.25 11.31 -2.94
N ALA A 107 -22.61 11.08 -1.79
CA ALA A 107 -22.65 9.76 -1.13
C ALA A 107 -24.07 9.46 -0.64
N SER A 108 -24.52 8.20 -0.77
CA SER A 108 -25.81 7.77 -0.26
C SER A 108 -25.86 7.85 1.27
N PRO A 109 -27.06 7.91 1.89
CA PRO A 109 -27.21 7.77 3.33
C PRO A 109 -26.60 6.47 3.86
N ASN A 110 -26.70 5.38 3.09
CA ASN A 110 -26.14 4.08 3.45
C ASN A 110 -24.60 4.15 3.53
N LEU A 111 -23.94 4.75 2.53
CA LEU A 111 -22.49 4.91 2.54
C LEU A 111 -22.00 5.82 3.67
N LEU A 112 -22.69 6.94 3.92
CA LEU A 112 -22.39 7.81 5.06
C LEU A 112 -22.52 7.08 6.39
N GLN A 113 -23.59 6.29 6.54
CA GLN A 113 -23.80 5.43 7.71
C GLN A 113 -22.69 4.40 7.84
N LEU A 114 -22.27 3.73 6.75
CA LEU A 114 -21.18 2.75 6.74
C LEU A 114 -19.86 3.40 7.16
N LEU A 115 -19.57 4.61 6.70
CA LEU A 115 -18.36 5.37 7.08
C LEU A 115 -18.43 5.95 8.49
N GLY A 116 -19.62 6.09 9.07
CA GLY A 116 -19.82 6.77 10.35
C GLY A 116 -19.57 8.28 10.27
N LEU A 117 -19.80 8.85 9.08
CA LEU A 117 -19.58 10.26 8.77
C LEU A 117 -20.90 10.96 8.44
N THR A 118 -20.93 12.26 8.69
CA THR A 118 -21.99 13.17 8.26
C THR A 118 -21.38 14.37 7.52
N ARG A 119 -22.23 15.26 7.02
CA ARG A 119 -21.84 16.44 6.24
C ARG A 119 -22.33 17.70 6.93
N GLN A 120 -21.49 18.72 6.94
CA GLN A 120 -21.80 20.08 7.36
C GLN A 120 -21.54 21.07 6.22
N GLY A 121 -21.68 22.37 6.49
CA GLY A 121 -21.33 23.43 5.55
C GLY A 121 -19.91 23.25 5.00
N SER A 122 -19.78 23.31 3.68
CA SER A 122 -18.53 23.10 2.98
C SER A 122 -17.56 24.27 3.20
N LEU A 123 -16.30 23.97 3.47
CA LEU A 123 -15.21 24.94 3.64
C LEU A 123 -14.18 24.79 2.51
N SER A 124 -13.49 25.88 2.17
CA SER A 124 -12.45 25.89 1.12
C SER A 124 -11.34 26.90 1.44
N GLY A 125 -10.22 26.81 0.73
CA GLY A 125 -9.07 27.70 0.93
C GLY A 125 -7.98 27.05 1.76
N THR A 126 -7.28 27.85 2.57
CA THR A 126 -6.16 27.36 3.39
C THR A 126 -6.67 26.76 4.70
N PHE A 127 -6.13 25.59 5.05
CA PHE A 127 -6.40 24.89 6.30
C PHE A 127 -5.10 24.57 7.01
N GLN A 128 -5.12 24.56 8.34
CA GLN A 128 -4.15 23.82 9.13
C GLN A 128 -4.45 22.32 9.01
N LEU A 129 -3.42 21.50 8.81
CA LEU A 129 -3.47 20.05 8.80
C LEU A 129 -3.06 19.51 10.16
N VAL A 130 -3.94 18.70 10.75
CA VAL A 130 -3.60 17.85 11.91
C VAL A 130 -3.74 16.41 11.47
N MET A 131 -2.72 15.58 11.71
CA MET A 131 -2.66 14.20 11.23
C MET A 131 -2.13 13.27 12.32
N GLU A 132 -2.77 12.11 12.47
CA GLU A 132 -2.40 11.03 13.40
C GLU A 132 -1.83 9.80 12.68
N LEU A 133 -1.59 9.92 11.37
CA LEU A 133 -0.91 8.90 10.57
C LEU A 133 0.62 9.00 10.73
N PRO A 134 1.34 7.86 10.68
CA PRO A 134 2.79 7.85 10.66
C PRO A 134 3.31 8.51 9.38
N GLY A 135 3.85 9.71 9.50
CA GLY A 135 4.39 10.49 8.39
C GLY A 135 5.78 10.07 7.93
N ASP A 136 6.26 10.72 6.88
CA ASP A 136 7.65 10.63 6.45
C ASP A 136 8.59 11.30 7.48
N LEU A 137 9.86 10.92 7.44
CA LEU A 137 10.90 11.48 8.31
C LEU A 137 11.66 12.58 7.57
N LEU A 138 11.63 13.81 8.08
CA LEU A 138 12.32 14.93 7.46
C LEU A 138 13.17 15.71 8.47
N GLU A 139 14.37 16.13 8.07
CA GLU A 139 15.18 17.07 8.88
C GLU A 139 14.48 18.44 8.97
N LYS A 140 14.05 18.99 7.83
CA LYS A 140 13.11 20.11 7.76
C LYS A 140 11.69 19.55 7.62
N PRO A 141 10.81 19.70 8.63
CA PRO A 141 9.48 19.11 8.61
C PRO A 141 8.63 19.67 7.46
N TYR A 142 7.60 18.91 7.09
CA TYR A 142 6.56 19.42 6.21
C TYR A 142 5.81 20.60 6.86
N PRO A 143 5.27 21.53 6.06
CA PRO A 143 4.31 22.51 6.56
C PRO A 143 3.05 21.80 7.09
N ASP A 144 2.47 22.34 8.16
CA ASP A 144 1.23 21.88 8.78
C ASP A 144 -0.02 22.55 8.17
N ARG A 145 0.05 22.89 6.88
CA ARG A 145 -1.04 23.59 6.17
C ARG A 145 -1.15 23.14 4.74
N PHE A 146 -2.36 23.16 4.19
CA PHE A 146 -2.65 22.85 2.79
C PHE A 146 -3.69 23.81 2.23
N PHE A 147 -3.76 23.89 0.91
CA PHE A 147 -4.77 24.67 0.21
C PHE A 147 -5.73 23.74 -0.52
N HIS A 148 -7.02 23.92 -0.27
CA HIS A 148 -8.09 23.15 -0.88
C HIS A 148 -8.88 24.01 -1.86
N ASP A 149 -8.64 23.80 -3.14
CA ASP A 149 -9.41 24.42 -4.23
C ASP A 149 -10.66 23.57 -4.53
N PRO A 150 -11.87 24.08 -4.27
CA PRO A 150 -13.08 23.31 -4.49
C PRO A 150 -13.37 23.06 -5.97
N LEU A 151 -12.84 23.87 -6.88
CA LEU A 151 -13.00 23.66 -8.32
C LEU A 151 -12.17 22.47 -8.81
N LEU A 152 -10.96 22.31 -8.27
CA LEU A 152 -10.03 21.24 -8.68
C LEU A 152 -10.14 19.98 -7.83
N SER A 153 -10.93 20.01 -6.75
CA SER A 153 -11.02 18.95 -5.75
C SER A 153 -12.45 18.42 -5.52
N ASP A 154 -13.33 18.59 -6.51
CA ASP A 154 -14.72 18.10 -6.48
C ASP A 154 -15.54 18.65 -5.28
N GLY A 155 -15.56 19.98 -5.14
CA GLY A 155 -16.21 20.69 -4.03
C GLY A 155 -15.29 20.89 -2.82
N GLY A 156 -15.81 21.45 -1.72
CA GLY A 156 -15.02 21.73 -0.52
C GLY A 156 -14.99 20.61 0.52
N LEU A 157 -14.52 20.95 1.73
CA LEU A 157 -14.44 20.07 2.89
C LEU A 157 -15.72 20.16 3.73
N SER A 158 -16.47 19.07 3.82
CA SER A 158 -17.77 19.02 4.52
C SER A 158 -17.89 17.91 5.57
N ALA A 159 -17.00 16.92 5.58
CA ALA A 159 -17.15 15.74 6.42
C ALA A 159 -16.89 16.02 7.91
N CYS A 160 -17.73 15.43 8.75
CA CYS A 160 -17.63 15.41 10.21
C CYS A 160 -17.97 14.00 10.72
N LEU A 161 -17.52 13.65 11.93
CA LEU A 161 -17.97 12.43 12.60
C LEU A 161 -19.47 12.58 12.95
N VAL A 162 -20.24 11.49 12.83
CA VAL A 162 -21.65 11.49 13.27
C VAL A 162 -21.74 11.72 14.78
N LYS A 163 -20.84 11.10 15.54
CA LYS A 163 -20.77 11.19 17.00
C LYS A 163 -19.32 11.26 17.44
N GLU A 164 -18.97 12.31 18.18
CA GLU A 164 -17.66 12.42 18.82
C GLU A 164 -17.47 11.29 19.85
N GLY A 165 -16.29 10.67 19.86
CA GLY A 165 -15.96 9.57 20.76
C GLY A 165 -16.57 8.21 20.38
N ASP A 166 -17.16 8.04 19.19
CA ASP A 166 -17.50 6.71 18.68
C ASP A 166 -16.23 5.91 18.39
N ALA A 167 -15.94 4.91 19.21
CA ALA A 167 -14.74 4.08 19.09
C ALA A 167 -14.68 3.24 17.79
N SER A 168 -15.79 3.10 17.05
CA SER A 168 -15.79 2.40 15.77
C SER A 168 -15.18 3.21 14.63
N VAL A 169 -15.17 4.55 14.74
CA VAL A 169 -14.69 5.47 13.71
C VAL A 169 -13.52 6.30 14.26
N THR A 170 -12.39 6.28 13.58
CA THR A 170 -11.21 7.06 13.98
C THR A 170 -10.95 8.19 12.99
N ALA A 171 -11.00 9.41 13.50
CA ALA A 171 -10.34 10.61 12.97
C ALA A 171 -8.85 10.42 12.67
N LEU A 172 -8.40 10.28 11.43
CA LEU A 172 -6.96 10.11 11.13
C LEU A 172 -6.27 11.41 10.69
N ALA A 173 -7.04 12.34 10.11
CA ALA A 173 -6.55 13.67 9.79
C ALA A 173 -7.71 14.67 9.69
N TRP A 174 -7.39 15.94 9.94
CA TRP A 174 -8.34 17.05 9.90
C TRP A 174 -7.78 18.28 9.20
N GLY A 175 -8.67 18.99 8.51
CA GLY A 175 -8.47 20.37 8.10
C GLY A 175 -9.13 21.31 9.09
N ILE A 176 -8.40 22.29 9.60
CA ILE A 176 -8.89 23.31 10.53
C ILE A 176 -8.80 24.69 9.88
N GLN A 177 -9.90 25.43 9.88
CA GLN A 177 -10.01 26.81 9.39
C GLN A 177 -10.94 27.59 10.31
N ASP A 178 -10.48 28.72 10.85
CA ASP A 178 -11.28 29.65 11.68
C ASP A 178 -12.10 28.94 12.78
N GLN A 179 -11.46 28.04 13.52
CA GLN A 179 -12.04 27.16 14.57
C GLN A 179 -12.95 26.03 14.08
N ALA A 180 -13.34 26.00 12.81
CA ALA A 180 -14.08 24.90 12.23
C ALA A 180 -13.13 23.75 11.84
N ARG A 181 -13.56 22.51 12.12
CA ARG A 181 -12.81 21.28 11.82
C ARG A 181 -13.58 20.42 10.81
N ARG A 182 -12.88 19.87 9.83
CA ARG A 182 -13.40 18.89 8.87
C ARG A 182 -12.50 17.67 8.85
N VAL A 183 -13.10 16.49 8.86
CA VAL A 183 -12.39 15.22 8.67
C VAL A 183 -11.89 15.18 7.23
N VAL A 184 -10.61 14.88 7.03
CA VAL A 184 -10.02 14.68 5.69
C VAL A 184 -9.46 13.28 5.48
N CYS A 185 -9.27 12.54 6.57
CA CYS A 185 -8.98 11.11 6.56
C CYS A 185 -9.65 10.47 7.77
N SER A 186 -10.34 9.35 7.57
CA SER A 186 -10.92 8.56 8.64
C SER A 186 -10.83 7.08 8.36
N GLU A 187 -10.85 6.29 9.42
CA GLU A 187 -10.96 4.84 9.36
C GLU A 187 -12.22 4.39 10.08
N ARG A 188 -12.82 3.31 9.58
CA ARG A 188 -13.81 2.56 10.34
C ARG A 188 -13.54 1.07 10.30
N ARG A 189 -13.81 0.40 11.42
CA ARG A 189 -13.88 -1.06 11.56
C ARG A 189 -15.06 -1.42 12.45
N LEU A 190 -15.73 -2.52 12.15
CA LEU A 190 -16.76 -3.09 13.02
C LEU A 190 -16.48 -4.58 13.25
N PRO A 191 -16.75 -5.11 14.47
CA PRO A 191 -16.61 -6.54 14.72
C PRO A 191 -17.42 -7.43 13.75
N ALA A 192 -18.56 -6.91 13.27
CA ALA A 192 -19.42 -7.60 12.32
C ALA A 192 -18.80 -7.78 10.92
N TRP A 193 -17.75 -7.01 10.58
CA TRP A 193 -17.16 -7.01 9.24
C TRP A 193 -16.12 -8.11 9.00
N GLN A 194 -15.99 -9.09 9.89
CA GLN A 194 -15.07 -10.23 9.71
C GLN A 194 -13.62 -9.83 9.42
N GLY A 195 -13.15 -8.73 10.02
CA GLY A 195 -11.82 -8.16 9.76
C GLY A 195 -11.78 -7.11 8.65
N GLY A 196 -12.93 -6.85 8.04
CA GLY A 196 -13.13 -5.81 7.04
C GLY A 196 -12.94 -4.42 7.62
N GLN A 197 -12.52 -3.52 6.73
CA GLN A 197 -12.01 -2.22 7.12
C GLN A 197 -12.14 -1.24 5.97
N VAL A 198 -12.58 -0.02 6.28
CA VAL A 198 -12.65 1.08 5.31
C VAL A 198 -11.85 2.28 5.81
N VAL A 199 -11.07 2.86 4.92
CA VAL A 199 -10.49 4.19 5.10
C VAL A 199 -11.13 5.13 4.07
N TRP A 200 -11.55 6.30 4.50
CA TRP A 200 -12.01 7.35 3.60
C TRP A 200 -11.02 8.51 3.58
N LEU A 201 -10.70 9.01 2.39
CA LEU A 201 -9.84 10.15 2.13
C LEU A 201 -10.65 11.21 1.38
N ARG A 202 -10.67 12.45 1.85
CA ARG A 202 -11.32 13.52 1.08
C ARG A 202 -10.61 13.80 -0.25
N GLY A 203 -9.28 13.69 -0.24
CA GLY A 203 -8.39 14.06 -1.34
C GLY A 203 -8.37 15.58 -1.60
N THR A 204 -7.26 16.06 -2.16
CA THR A 204 -7.10 17.45 -2.58
C THR A 204 -6.06 17.49 -3.68
N CYS A 205 -6.35 18.20 -4.77
CA CYS A 205 -5.38 18.47 -5.81
C CYS A 205 -4.44 19.61 -5.35
N SER A 206 -3.21 19.29 -4.94
CA SER A 206 -2.22 20.28 -4.47
C SER A 206 -1.53 21.00 -5.63
N ASN A 207 -2.34 21.66 -6.46
CA ASN A 207 -1.90 22.42 -7.63
C ASN A 207 -2.82 23.60 -7.91
N THR A 208 -2.37 24.46 -8.81
CA THR A 208 -3.13 25.61 -9.32
C THR A 208 -3.11 25.59 -10.83
N VAL A 209 -4.28 25.72 -11.44
CA VAL A 209 -4.40 25.91 -12.89
C VAL A 209 -4.10 27.37 -13.20
N LYS A 210 -3.20 27.60 -14.15
CA LYS A 210 -2.89 28.95 -14.66
C LYS A 210 -3.35 29.05 -16.10
N LEU A 211 -4.16 30.07 -16.41
CA LEU A 211 -4.61 30.32 -17.76
C LEU A 211 -3.41 30.44 -18.72
N GLY A 212 -3.48 29.75 -19.85
CA GLY A 212 -2.41 29.69 -20.84
C GLY A 212 -1.30 28.67 -20.56
N GLN A 213 -1.36 27.90 -19.47
CA GLN A 213 -0.45 26.76 -19.25
C GLN A 213 -1.15 25.43 -19.54
N SER A 214 -0.42 24.52 -20.18
CA SER A 214 -0.92 23.18 -20.53
C SER A 214 -0.98 22.21 -19.35
N LEU A 215 -0.25 22.50 -18.26
CA LEU A 215 -0.23 21.66 -17.07
C LEU A 215 -0.48 22.51 -15.80
N PRO A 216 -1.29 22.01 -14.85
CA PRO A 216 -1.42 22.60 -13.52
C PRO A 216 -0.06 22.71 -12.81
N LYS A 217 0.19 23.85 -12.17
CA LYS A 217 1.42 24.10 -11.41
C LYS A 217 1.27 23.49 -10.01
N PRO A 218 2.13 22.55 -9.58
CA PRO A 218 2.11 22.05 -8.21
C PRO A 218 2.38 23.18 -7.20
N HIS A 219 1.76 23.09 -6.03
CA HIS A 219 2.09 23.97 -4.90
C HIS A 219 3.53 23.76 -4.42
N ASP A 220 4.12 24.77 -3.77
CA ASP A 220 5.47 24.65 -3.18
C ASP A 220 5.39 23.76 -1.93
N PRO A 221 6.04 22.58 -1.91
CA PRO A 221 5.94 21.65 -0.79
C PRO A 221 6.57 22.18 0.51
N GLU A 222 7.35 23.25 0.47
CA GLU A 222 7.83 23.92 1.70
C GLU A 222 6.78 24.84 2.32
N GLN A 223 5.75 25.21 1.56
CA GLN A 223 4.71 26.14 2.01
C GLN A 223 3.39 25.42 2.26
N LEU A 224 3.05 24.43 1.43
CA LEU A 224 1.80 23.69 1.48
C LEU A 224 2.07 22.18 1.42
N PHE A 225 1.43 21.44 2.32
CA PHE A 225 1.48 19.99 2.36
C PHE A 225 0.81 19.40 1.12
N GLN A 226 1.45 18.39 0.53
CA GLN A 226 0.93 17.69 -0.65
C GLN A 226 -0.04 16.60 -0.20
N MET A 227 -1.33 16.91 -0.22
CA MET A 227 -2.38 16.07 0.35
C MET A 227 -2.52 14.72 -0.33
N GLU A 228 -2.07 14.58 -1.58
CA GLU A 228 -2.10 13.30 -2.31
C GLU A 228 -1.17 12.26 -1.68
N SER A 229 -0.18 12.67 -0.87
CA SER A 229 0.65 11.75 -0.08
C SER A 229 -0.14 11.00 0.99
N LEU A 230 -1.29 11.53 1.45
CA LEU A 230 -2.14 10.84 2.44
C LEU A 230 -2.64 9.49 1.94
N ALA A 231 -2.81 9.31 0.63
CA ALA A 231 -3.19 8.02 0.06
C ALA A 231 -2.16 6.93 0.38
N ARG A 232 -0.86 7.25 0.28
CA ARG A 232 0.22 6.35 0.66
C ARG A 232 0.30 6.17 2.18
N LEU A 233 0.19 7.26 2.95
CA LEU A 233 0.31 7.19 4.42
C LEU A 233 -0.85 6.42 5.07
N ALA A 234 -2.05 6.50 4.48
CA ALA A 234 -3.23 5.76 4.92
C ALA A 234 -3.06 4.23 4.86
N LEU A 235 -2.15 3.73 4.01
CA LEU A 235 -1.84 2.30 3.93
C LEU A 235 -1.31 1.72 5.26
N ALA A 236 -0.78 2.56 6.14
CA ALA A 236 -0.34 2.17 7.47
C ALA A 236 -1.47 1.54 8.31
N ARG A 237 -2.73 1.94 8.05
CA ARG A 237 -3.90 1.35 8.73
C ARG A 237 -4.13 -0.10 8.33
N PHE A 238 -3.57 -0.55 7.21
CA PHE A 238 -3.64 -1.92 6.75
C PHE A 238 -2.34 -2.70 6.99
N GLY A 239 -1.37 -2.13 7.72
CA GLY A 239 -0.08 -2.74 8.04
C GLY A 239 1.03 -2.48 7.01
N TYR A 240 0.79 -1.61 6.02
CA TYR A 240 1.77 -1.23 5.02
C TYR A 240 2.40 0.12 5.35
N PHE A 241 3.72 0.14 5.53
CA PHE A 241 4.50 1.36 5.68
C PHE A 241 5.38 1.49 4.45
N LEU A 242 5.15 2.53 3.65
CA LEU A 242 6.02 2.93 2.56
C LEU A 242 6.41 4.37 2.83
N ARG A 243 7.32 4.60 3.77
CA ARG A 243 7.72 5.96 4.19
C ARG A 243 9.00 6.36 3.49
N VAL A 244 9.24 7.67 3.45
CA VAL A 244 10.54 8.19 3.01
C VAL A 244 11.24 8.93 4.12
N ARG A 245 12.57 8.92 4.10
CA ARG A 245 13.40 9.84 4.86
C ARG A 245 14.09 10.81 3.92
N LYS A 246 13.92 12.10 4.18
CA LYS A 246 14.41 13.22 3.34
C LYS A 246 15.04 14.31 4.23
N VAL A 247 15.81 15.19 3.64
CA VAL A 247 16.30 16.43 4.26
C VAL A 247 15.19 17.49 4.29
N ASN A 248 14.43 17.65 3.21
CA ASN A 248 13.40 18.71 3.13
C ASN A 248 12.20 18.34 2.22
N PRO A 249 11.08 19.10 2.28
CA PRO A 249 9.89 18.81 1.49
C PRO A 249 10.07 18.84 -0.03
N ARG A 250 11.04 19.59 -0.56
CA ARG A 250 11.28 19.69 -2.02
C ARG A 250 11.92 18.45 -2.61
N GLN A 251 12.59 17.64 -1.79
CA GLN A 251 13.13 16.37 -2.26
C GLN A 251 12.01 15.44 -2.72
N ARG A 252 12.18 14.95 -3.95
CA ARG A 252 11.18 14.13 -4.63
C ARG A 252 11.19 12.73 -4.03
N ALA A 253 10.03 12.29 -3.56
CA ALA A 253 9.82 10.89 -3.20
C ALA A 253 10.02 9.98 -4.43
N PRO A 254 10.45 8.71 -4.22
CA PRO A 254 10.45 7.72 -5.28
C PRO A 254 9.01 7.37 -5.67
N ALA A 255 8.79 7.14 -6.96
CA ALA A 255 7.63 6.37 -7.41
C ALA A 255 7.94 4.89 -7.16
N VAL A 256 7.03 4.17 -6.53
CA VAL A 256 7.18 2.76 -6.17
C VAL A 256 5.96 2.01 -6.69
N MET A 257 6.16 0.81 -7.20
CA MET A 257 5.10 -0.11 -7.64
C MET A 257 5.34 -1.47 -7.00
N VAL A 258 4.25 -2.18 -6.69
CA VAL A 258 4.32 -3.54 -6.14
C VAL A 258 3.33 -4.43 -6.87
N HIS A 259 3.79 -5.49 -7.54
CA HIS A 259 2.91 -6.48 -8.18
C HIS A 259 3.21 -7.91 -7.72
N ARG A 260 2.28 -8.82 -7.98
CA ARG A 260 2.41 -10.25 -7.65
C ARG A 260 2.68 -11.06 -8.91
N SER A 261 3.64 -11.96 -8.84
CA SER A 261 3.96 -12.92 -9.90
C SER A 261 4.62 -14.15 -9.29
N GLU A 262 4.19 -15.34 -9.66
CA GLU A 262 4.79 -16.62 -9.25
C GLU A 262 4.95 -16.72 -7.72
N ASN A 263 3.87 -16.40 -7.00
CA ASN A 263 3.80 -16.32 -5.55
C ASN A 263 4.80 -15.33 -4.89
N ALA A 264 5.56 -14.53 -5.65
CA ALA A 264 6.47 -13.50 -5.16
C ALA A 264 5.87 -12.09 -5.28
N PHE A 265 6.44 -11.17 -4.49
CA PHE A 265 6.23 -9.74 -4.65
C PHE A 265 7.35 -9.19 -5.51
N TYR A 266 7.02 -8.39 -6.51
CA TYR A 266 7.99 -7.64 -7.29
C TYR A 266 7.82 -6.17 -6.96
N LEU A 267 8.90 -5.57 -6.46
CA LEU A 267 8.95 -4.15 -6.14
C LEU A 267 9.80 -3.47 -7.20
N SER A 268 9.25 -2.42 -7.81
CA SER A 268 9.98 -1.59 -8.77
C SER A 268 9.79 -0.12 -8.45
N GLY A 269 10.72 0.71 -8.92
CA GLY A 269 10.60 2.13 -8.65
C GLY A 269 11.54 3.00 -9.45
N PHE A 270 11.21 4.30 -9.40
CA PHE A 270 11.98 5.38 -9.97
C PHE A 270 12.26 6.44 -8.91
N CYS A 271 13.49 6.48 -8.42
CA CYS A 271 13.96 7.48 -7.47
C CYS A 271 14.36 8.73 -8.26
N LYS A 272 13.69 9.88 -8.11
CA LYS A 272 14.12 11.17 -8.70
C LYS A 272 15.25 11.85 -7.91
N ASP A 273 15.43 11.43 -6.68
CA ASP A 273 16.57 11.78 -5.83
C ASP A 273 17.04 10.47 -5.18
N THR A 274 18.27 10.03 -5.46
CA THR A 274 18.80 8.75 -4.95
C THR A 274 19.33 8.88 -3.53
N THR A 275 19.33 10.09 -2.96
CA THR A 275 19.68 10.32 -1.55
C THR A 275 18.50 10.05 -0.61
N VAL A 276 17.28 9.97 -1.16
CA VAL A 276 16.07 9.65 -0.40
C VAL A 276 16.07 8.18 0.01
N GLU A 277 15.97 7.94 1.31
CA GLU A 277 15.80 6.59 1.86
C GLU A 277 14.31 6.20 1.82
N LEU A 278 14.04 4.99 1.35
CA LEU A 278 12.74 4.32 1.35
C LEU A 278 12.68 3.35 2.53
N GLN A 279 11.62 3.44 3.33
CA GLN A 279 11.35 2.56 4.46
C GLN A 279 10.11 1.72 4.17
N LEU A 280 10.27 0.40 4.19
CA LEU A 280 9.23 -0.56 3.81
C LEU A 280 8.87 -1.49 4.98
N ARG A 281 7.58 -1.64 5.26
CA ARG A 281 7.02 -2.71 6.08
C ARG A 281 5.70 -3.16 5.49
N PHE A 282 5.47 -4.46 5.48
CA PHE A 282 4.24 -5.09 5.01
C PHE A 282 3.56 -5.77 6.20
N PRO A 283 2.30 -6.22 6.06
CA PRO A 283 1.61 -6.96 7.13
C PRO A 283 2.35 -8.23 7.59
N LEU A 284 3.26 -8.75 6.76
CA LEU A 284 4.08 -9.95 7.01
C LEU A 284 5.43 -9.65 7.68
N GLY A 285 5.79 -8.38 7.87
CA GLY A 285 7.10 -7.92 8.33
C GLY A 285 7.82 -7.03 7.32
N ALA A 286 9.11 -6.79 7.56
CA ALA A 286 9.98 -6.04 6.66
C ALA A 286 10.30 -6.88 5.40
N PRO A 287 9.98 -6.40 4.18
CA PRO A 287 10.31 -7.11 2.94
C PRO A 287 11.82 -7.07 2.69
N LEU A 288 12.43 -8.21 2.40
CA LEU A 288 13.82 -8.27 1.95
C LEU A 288 13.88 -8.35 0.42
N LEU A 289 14.48 -7.33 -0.19
CA LEU A 289 14.75 -7.30 -1.62
C LEU A 289 15.92 -8.22 -1.94
N ILE A 290 15.72 -9.19 -2.85
CA ILE A 290 16.78 -10.12 -3.24
C ILE A 290 17.93 -9.34 -3.91
N GLY A 291 19.15 -9.64 -3.48
CA GLY A 291 20.38 -8.98 -3.92
C GLY A 291 20.69 -7.68 -3.16
N ARG A 292 20.10 -7.49 -1.97
CA ARG A 292 20.31 -6.27 -1.15
C ARG A 292 20.52 -6.57 0.33
N GLU A 293 21.27 -5.68 0.95
CA GLU A 293 21.35 -5.47 2.39
C GLU A 293 20.41 -4.35 2.82
N THR A 294 19.97 -4.40 4.08
CA THR A 294 19.09 -3.40 4.67
C THR A 294 19.30 -3.29 6.17
N TRP A 295 19.09 -2.09 6.71
CA TRP A 295 18.91 -1.94 8.15
C TRP A 295 17.44 -2.13 8.49
N LEU A 296 17.17 -2.85 9.57
CA LEU A 296 15.85 -2.85 10.19
C LEU A 296 15.76 -1.64 11.14
N ARG A 297 14.78 -0.77 10.90
CA ARG A 297 14.51 0.43 11.72
C ARG A 297 13.02 0.54 11.96
N ASP A 298 12.60 0.51 13.22
CA ASP A 298 11.20 0.51 13.63
C ASP A 298 10.40 -0.58 12.89
N GLY A 299 10.98 -1.77 12.75
CA GLY A 299 10.38 -2.89 12.02
C GLY A 299 10.24 -2.70 10.50
N CYS A 300 10.88 -1.68 9.92
CA CYS A 300 10.92 -1.43 8.47
C CYS A 300 12.31 -1.74 7.90
N SER A 301 12.37 -2.38 6.72
CA SER A 301 13.59 -2.44 5.91
C SER A 301 13.86 -1.06 5.29
N THR A 302 15.08 -0.55 5.40
CA THR A 302 15.50 0.73 4.81
C THR A 302 16.39 0.55 3.59
N TYR A 303 16.14 1.33 2.54
CA TYR A 303 16.89 1.27 1.28
C TYR A 303 17.13 2.65 0.68
N GLN A 304 18.37 2.89 0.22
CA GLN A 304 18.67 3.92 -0.78
C GLN A 304 18.91 3.21 -2.11
N LEU A 305 17.98 3.37 -3.05
CA LEU A 305 17.96 2.59 -4.29
C LEU A 305 18.46 3.43 -5.48
N PRO A 306 19.02 2.80 -6.52
CA PRO A 306 19.45 3.50 -7.73
C PRO A 306 18.26 4.17 -8.43
N ARG A 307 18.55 4.97 -9.46
CA ARG A 307 17.55 5.75 -10.20
C ARG A 307 16.34 4.92 -10.63
N ALA A 308 16.59 3.75 -11.22
CA ALA A 308 15.58 2.80 -11.63
C ALA A 308 15.97 1.43 -11.07
N TRP A 309 15.00 0.69 -10.57
CA TRP A 309 15.22 -0.60 -9.93
C TRP A 309 14.00 -1.50 -10.05
N ASN A 310 14.25 -2.81 -10.00
CA ASN A 310 13.25 -3.87 -9.94
C ASN A 310 13.86 -5.02 -9.15
N HIS A 311 13.20 -5.42 -8.06
CA HIS A 311 13.66 -6.47 -7.18
C HIS A 311 12.52 -7.45 -6.88
N GLU A 312 12.84 -8.73 -6.98
CA GLU A 312 12.02 -9.81 -6.43
C GLU A 312 12.11 -9.81 -4.90
N CYS A 313 10.99 -10.07 -4.24
CA CYS A 313 10.86 -10.22 -2.81
C CYS A 313 10.00 -11.45 -2.51
N ARG A 314 10.63 -12.44 -1.86
CA ARG A 314 9.97 -13.65 -1.37
C ARG A 314 10.02 -13.77 0.15
N VAL A 315 10.76 -12.90 0.81
CA VAL A 315 11.10 -13.03 2.22
C VAL A 315 10.64 -11.80 2.98
N PHE A 316 9.91 -12.02 4.07
CA PHE A 316 9.55 -11.00 5.04
C PHE A 316 10.09 -11.40 6.39
N VAL A 317 10.66 -10.43 7.10
CA VAL A 317 11.27 -10.64 8.42
C VAL A 317 10.56 -9.76 9.43
N ASP A 318 10.10 -10.37 10.52
CA ASP A 318 9.61 -9.67 11.70
C ASP A 318 10.51 -10.02 12.89
N GLN A 319 11.24 -9.02 13.38
CA GLN A 319 12.12 -9.09 14.53
C GLN A 319 12.28 -7.68 15.12
N ALA A 320 12.85 -7.58 16.32
CA ALA A 320 13.26 -6.30 16.87
C ALA A 320 14.45 -5.71 16.08
N ASP A 321 14.60 -4.39 16.14
CA ASP A 321 15.75 -3.69 15.56
C ASP A 321 17.06 -4.28 16.11
N GLY A 322 17.96 -4.65 15.19
CA GLY A 322 19.23 -5.29 15.50
C GLY A 322 20.43 -4.35 15.33
N SER A 323 21.57 -4.78 15.84
CA SER A 323 22.87 -4.12 15.64
C SER A 323 23.57 -4.48 14.32
N GLU A 324 23.05 -5.48 13.59
CA GLU A 324 23.63 -5.97 12.34
C GLU A 324 22.65 -5.74 11.17
N PRO A 325 23.14 -5.50 9.95
CA PRO A 325 22.28 -5.41 8.78
C PRO A 325 21.69 -6.78 8.42
N LEU A 326 20.45 -6.77 7.95
CA LEU A 326 19.85 -7.91 7.27
C LEU A 326 20.37 -7.96 5.83
N SER A 327 20.59 -9.16 5.31
CA SER A 327 20.89 -9.34 3.88
C SER A 327 20.06 -10.47 3.30
N CYS A 328 19.67 -10.33 2.04
CA CYS A 328 18.99 -11.37 1.28
C CYS A 328 19.64 -11.49 -0.09
N ILE A 329 20.32 -12.60 -0.34
CA ILE A 329 21.07 -12.83 -1.57
C ILE A 329 20.67 -14.15 -2.21
N GLU A 330 20.75 -14.19 -3.54
CA GLU A 330 20.64 -15.43 -4.30
C GLU A 330 22.05 -15.94 -4.57
N ASP A 331 22.36 -17.11 -4.02
CA ASP A 331 23.64 -17.80 -4.18
C ASP A 331 23.53 -18.87 -5.27
N THR A 332 24.68 -19.33 -5.76
CA THR A 332 24.74 -20.47 -6.67
C THR A 332 24.32 -21.75 -5.95
N PRO A 333 23.28 -22.48 -6.43
CA PRO A 333 23.00 -23.82 -5.96
C PRO A 333 24.11 -24.74 -6.47
N ARG A 334 25.10 -25.05 -5.62
CA ARG A 334 26.25 -25.91 -5.97
C ARG A 334 25.91 -27.40 -6.02
N ASP A 335 24.63 -27.71 -5.99
CA ASP A 335 24.06 -29.04 -5.90
C ASP A 335 22.99 -29.14 -6.98
N ASN A 336 23.17 -30.13 -7.85
CA ASN A 336 22.34 -30.36 -9.02
C ASN A 336 20.93 -30.89 -8.69
N ARG A 337 20.52 -30.89 -7.41
CA ARG A 337 19.13 -31.09 -6.97
C ARG A 337 18.35 -29.79 -6.91
N TYR A 338 19.01 -28.63 -6.83
CA TYR A 338 18.35 -27.35 -6.59
C TYR A 338 18.59 -26.37 -7.74
N TYR A 339 17.54 -25.65 -8.13
CA TYR A 339 17.62 -24.61 -9.16
C TYR A 339 17.84 -23.22 -8.58
N ARG A 340 17.41 -22.96 -7.33
CA ARG A 340 17.63 -21.69 -6.63
C ARG A 340 18.08 -21.90 -5.20
N HIS A 341 18.96 -21.05 -4.72
CA HIS A 341 19.39 -20.96 -3.32
C HIS A 341 19.32 -19.50 -2.88
N ILE A 342 18.42 -19.20 -1.96
CA ILE A 342 18.30 -17.86 -1.36
C ILE A 342 18.74 -17.94 0.09
N ARG A 343 19.58 -16.99 0.50
CA ARG A 343 20.15 -16.92 1.84
C ARG A 343 19.89 -15.58 2.48
N ILE A 344 19.48 -15.64 3.75
CA ILE A 344 19.20 -14.51 4.61
C ILE A 344 20.20 -14.51 5.78
N ARG A 345 20.70 -13.34 6.17
CA ARG A 345 21.59 -13.15 7.33
C ARG A 345 21.15 -11.99 8.20
N GLY A 346 21.72 -11.90 9.39
CA GLY A 346 21.45 -10.84 10.37
C GLY A 346 20.21 -11.09 11.23
N LEU A 347 19.66 -12.31 11.18
CA LEU A 347 18.43 -12.67 11.86
C LEU A 347 18.65 -12.74 13.38
N GLN A 348 17.74 -12.17 14.16
CA GLN A 348 17.82 -12.16 15.62
C GLN A 348 16.45 -12.52 16.20
N ASN A 349 16.30 -13.77 16.67
CA ASN A 349 15.02 -14.32 17.16
C ASN A 349 13.82 -13.97 16.24
N ALA A 350 14.04 -14.11 14.94
CA ALA A 350 13.14 -13.62 13.92
C ALA A 350 12.00 -14.59 13.61
N VAL A 351 10.87 -14.04 13.18
CA VAL A 351 9.87 -14.73 12.38
C VAL A 351 10.14 -14.42 10.91
N VAL A 352 10.33 -15.47 10.10
CA VAL A 352 10.64 -15.34 8.67
C VAL A 352 9.51 -15.98 7.86
N THR A 353 8.87 -15.17 7.03
CA THR A 353 7.88 -15.64 6.05
C THR A 353 8.53 -15.79 4.69
N ILE A 354 8.40 -16.96 4.07
CA ILE A 354 9.02 -17.29 2.78
C ILE A 354 7.93 -17.72 1.81
N PHE A 355 7.85 -17.05 0.65
CA PHE A 355 6.98 -17.43 -0.44
C PHE A 355 7.71 -18.33 -1.45
N PRO A 356 7.50 -19.66 -1.41
CA PRO A 356 8.10 -20.59 -2.35
C PRO A 356 7.61 -20.34 -3.78
N TYR A 357 8.35 -20.88 -4.75
CA TYR A 357 7.90 -20.89 -6.14
C TYR A 357 6.65 -21.80 -6.28
N PRO A 358 5.64 -21.42 -7.07
CA PRO A 358 4.41 -22.19 -7.20
C PRO A 358 4.67 -23.63 -7.67
N GLY A 359 4.04 -24.60 -7.02
CA GLY A 359 4.21 -26.04 -7.31
C GLY A 359 5.41 -26.69 -6.63
N TYR A 360 6.23 -25.92 -5.89
CA TYR A 360 7.39 -26.42 -5.13
C TYR A 360 7.24 -26.17 -3.63
N GLU A 361 6.04 -25.86 -3.14
CA GLU A 361 5.78 -25.49 -1.75
C GLU A 361 6.31 -26.55 -0.77
N ASP A 362 6.07 -27.84 -1.07
CA ASP A 362 6.54 -28.98 -0.27
C ASP A 362 7.95 -29.44 -0.63
N ARG A 363 8.54 -28.88 -1.70
CA ARG A 363 9.88 -29.17 -2.24
C ARG A 363 10.88 -28.05 -1.93
N VAL A 364 10.68 -27.39 -0.78
CA VAL A 364 11.60 -26.36 -0.28
C VAL A 364 12.41 -26.90 0.90
N LYS A 365 13.71 -27.07 0.69
CA LYS A 365 14.64 -27.31 1.79
C LYS A 365 14.94 -26.00 2.50
N ILE A 366 14.78 -25.97 3.83
CA ILE A 366 15.08 -24.81 4.68
C ILE A 366 16.10 -25.24 5.72
N SER A 367 17.19 -24.49 5.86
CA SER A 367 18.29 -24.77 6.79
C SER A 367 18.72 -23.50 7.53
N CYS A 368 18.87 -23.59 8.85
CA CYS A 368 19.31 -22.47 9.70
C CYS A 368 20.78 -22.66 10.15
N GLY A 369 21.54 -21.57 10.22
CA GLY A 369 22.91 -21.55 10.76
C GLY A 369 24.00 -22.14 9.83
N VAL A 370 23.67 -22.43 8.56
CA VAL A 370 24.63 -22.95 7.59
C VAL A 370 25.22 -21.79 6.78
N GLU A 371 26.45 -21.42 7.10
CA GLU A 371 27.14 -20.23 6.56
C GLU A 371 27.74 -20.42 5.15
N ARG A 372 27.97 -21.66 4.69
CA ARG A 372 28.59 -21.98 3.40
C ARG A 372 28.12 -23.32 2.80
N TYR A 373 27.98 -23.34 1.48
CA TYR A 373 28.10 -24.42 0.45
C TYR A 373 28.01 -25.90 0.82
N ASP A 374 27.32 -26.25 1.89
CA ASP A 374 27.27 -27.61 2.39
C ASP A 374 25.81 -28.04 2.40
N THR A 375 25.28 -28.31 1.20
CA THR A 375 23.88 -28.71 1.00
C THR A 375 23.56 -30.03 1.71
N ASP A 376 24.57 -30.81 2.09
CA ASP A 376 24.41 -32.05 2.86
C ASP A 376 24.51 -31.84 4.37
N ARG A 377 24.89 -30.65 4.84
CA ARG A 377 24.97 -30.37 6.27
C ARG A 377 23.59 -30.03 6.81
N GLU A 378 23.14 -30.81 7.79
CA GLU A 378 21.93 -30.46 8.53
C GLU A 378 22.19 -29.17 9.34
N GLY A 379 21.36 -28.16 9.08
CA GLY A 379 21.35 -26.94 9.86
C GLY A 379 20.72 -27.16 11.24
N ALA A 380 20.67 -26.10 12.05
CA ALA A 380 19.90 -26.13 13.29
C ALA A 380 18.42 -26.46 12.98
N PRO A 381 17.72 -27.20 13.86
CA PRO A 381 16.29 -27.45 13.73
C PRO A 381 15.52 -26.13 13.54
N VAL A 382 14.57 -26.14 12.61
CA VAL A 382 13.75 -24.97 12.28
C VAL A 382 12.30 -25.28 12.65
N ASP A 383 11.73 -24.51 13.57
CA ASP A 383 10.28 -24.49 13.77
C ASP A 383 9.64 -23.78 12.55
N LYS A 384 9.03 -24.57 11.67
CA LYS A 384 8.43 -24.09 10.42
C LYS A 384 7.07 -24.74 10.16
N ALA A 385 6.16 -23.96 9.59
CA ALA A 385 4.87 -24.43 9.11
C ALA A 385 4.54 -23.83 7.74
N LEU A 386 3.99 -24.65 6.84
CA LEU A 386 3.42 -24.18 5.58
C LEU A 386 1.99 -23.69 5.85
N VAL A 387 1.72 -22.42 5.56
CA VAL A 387 0.46 -21.75 5.89
C VAL A 387 -0.13 -21.08 4.66
N ARG A 388 -1.45 -21.18 4.50
CA ARG A 388 -2.19 -20.39 3.51
C ARG A 388 -2.38 -18.97 4.03
N THR A 389 -1.79 -18.01 3.34
CA THR A 389 -1.96 -16.58 3.61
C THR A 389 -2.90 -15.96 2.56
N PRO A 390 -3.41 -14.74 2.79
CA PRO A 390 -4.13 -13.99 1.77
C PRO A 390 -3.34 -13.74 0.47
N TYR A 391 -2.01 -13.90 0.50
CA TYR A 391 -1.13 -13.70 -0.65
C TYR A 391 -0.75 -15.00 -1.36
N GLY A 392 -1.11 -16.17 -0.81
CA GLY A 392 -0.67 -17.47 -1.29
C GLY A 392 -0.08 -18.34 -0.18
N LEU A 393 0.42 -19.54 -0.54
CA LEU A 393 1.09 -20.44 0.39
C LEU A 393 2.47 -19.86 0.76
N ALA A 394 2.81 -19.90 2.05
CA ALA A 394 4.08 -19.43 2.57
C ALA A 394 4.57 -20.30 3.73
N TRP A 395 5.88 -20.49 3.82
CA TRP A 395 6.53 -21.05 5.00
C TRP A 395 6.72 -19.97 6.05
N ILE A 396 6.26 -20.21 7.28
CA ILE A 396 6.51 -19.35 8.44
C ILE A 396 7.49 -20.07 9.35
N CYS A 397 8.71 -19.55 9.43
CA CYS A 397 9.79 -20.06 10.28
C CYS A 397 9.94 -19.18 11.53
N ARG A 398 10.05 -19.77 12.72
CA ARG A 398 10.08 -19.04 14.00
C ARG A 398 11.40 -19.24 14.74
N ASN A 399 11.72 -18.26 15.60
CA ASN A 399 12.88 -18.26 16.49
C ASN A 399 14.22 -18.38 15.72
N ILE A 400 14.30 -17.74 14.55
CA ILE A 400 15.47 -17.85 13.67
C ILE A 400 16.54 -16.84 14.05
N SER A 401 17.77 -17.31 14.25
CA SER A 401 18.92 -16.45 14.56
C SER A 401 20.13 -16.79 13.69
N GLY A 402 20.93 -15.76 13.36
CA GLY A 402 22.08 -15.87 12.47
C GLY A 402 21.67 -15.84 11.00
N SER A 403 21.63 -17.00 10.36
CA SER A 403 21.37 -17.14 8.93
C SER A 403 20.34 -18.23 8.62
N LEU A 404 19.57 -18.03 7.55
CA LEU A 404 18.61 -18.98 7.04
C LEU A 404 18.77 -19.10 5.53
N SER A 405 18.90 -20.33 5.03
CA SER A 405 18.90 -20.62 3.60
C SER A 405 17.64 -21.39 3.25
N PHE A 406 17.05 -21.08 2.10
CA PHE A 406 16.05 -21.93 1.48
C PHE A 406 16.41 -22.24 0.03
N TYR A 407 16.17 -23.49 -0.35
CA TYR A 407 16.50 -24.04 -1.65
C TYR A 407 15.21 -24.48 -2.34
N THR A 408 15.09 -24.14 -3.61
CA THR A 408 14.01 -24.65 -4.47
C THR A 408 14.57 -25.77 -5.31
N GLU A 409 13.96 -26.95 -5.22
CA GLU A 409 14.36 -28.11 -6.03
C GLU A 409 14.24 -27.83 -7.53
N LEU A 410 15.03 -28.53 -8.34
CA LEU A 410 14.90 -28.49 -9.79
C LEU A 410 13.53 -29.00 -10.22
N PRO A 411 12.88 -28.34 -11.19
CA PRO A 411 11.77 -28.92 -11.90
C PRO A 411 12.12 -30.29 -12.47
N ASP A 412 11.18 -31.24 -12.37
CA ASP A 412 11.34 -32.59 -12.94
C ASP A 412 11.62 -32.56 -14.46
N ASN A 413 11.36 -31.41 -15.10
CA ASN A 413 11.45 -31.16 -16.52
C ASN A 413 12.83 -30.60 -16.96
N ILE A 414 13.74 -30.30 -16.02
CA ILE A 414 15.10 -29.83 -16.31
C ILE A 414 16.08 -30.96 -15.98
N LEU A 415 15.99 -32.03 -16.76
CA LEU A 415 17.07 -33.01 -16.92
C LEU A 415 17.60 -32.83 -18.34
N TRP A 416 18.69 -32.06 -18.46
CA TRP A 416 19.50 -32.03 -19.67
C TRP A 416 20.83 -32.70 -19.39
#